data_AF-A0A1F5CU36-F1
#
_entry.id   AF-A0A1F5CU36-F1
#
_cell.length_a   1.000
_cell.length_b   1.000
_cell.length_c   1.000
_cell.angle_alpha   90.00
_cell.angle_beta   90.00
_cell.angle_gamma   90.00
#
_symmetry.space_group_name_H-M   'P 1'
#
loop_
_entity.id
_entity.type
_entity.pdbx_description
1 polymer ?
#
loop_
_entity_poly.entity_id
_entity_poly.type
_entity_poly.pdbx_seq_one_letter_code
_entity_poly.pdbx_strand_id
1 'polypeptide(L)' 'MEKNSSVLPVLPVALVSCVGRNEKPNIITLWAVTHISSNPPILGIGIYPFRHSYRLIEERRISL' A
#
# COMPACT_ATOMS: atom_id res chain seq x y z
N MET A 1 -7.84 28.12 -11.25
CA MET A 1 -7.35 26.92 -10.53
C MET A 1 -6.45 26.18 -11.50
N GLU A 2 -5.15 26.42 -11.38
CA GLU A 2 -4.13 25.86 -12.24
C GLU A 2 -4.09 24.34 -12.02
N LYS A 3 -4.43 23.59 -13.07
CA LYS A 3 -4.38 22.13 -13.06
C LYS A 3 -2.91 21.76 -13.08
N ASN A 4 -2.30 21.69 -11.89
CA ASN A 4 -0.95 21.19 -11.70
C ASN A 4 -0.87 19.85 -12.42
N SER A 5 -0.23 19.84 -13.60
CA SER A 5 0.16 18.63 -14.30
C SER A 5 1.26 18.00 -13.45
N SER A 6 0.86 17.30 -12.41
CA SER A 6 1.73 16.43 -11.64
C SER A 6 2.25 15.37 -12.61
N VAL A 7 3.53 15.50 -12.95
CA VAL A 7 4.26 14.42 -13.62
C VAL A 7 4.13 13.22 -12.70
N LEU A 8 3.38 12.20 -13.14
CA LEU A 8 3.26 10.96 -12.40
C LEU A 8 4.63 10.28 -12.42
N PRO A 9 5.31 10.13 -11.28
CA PRO A 9 6.58 9.43 -11.25
C PRO A 9 6.35 7.97 -11.66
N VAL A 10 7.30 7.39 -12.39
CA VAL A 10 7.32 5.95 -12.65
C VAL A 10 7.61 5.27 -11.32
N LEU A 11 6.58 4.67 -10.73
CA LEU A 11 6.69 3.91 -9.49
C LEU A 11 6.66 2.41 -9.79
N PRO A 12 7.38 1.59 -9.01
CA PRO A 12 7.28 0.14 -9.08
C PRO A 12 5.84 -0.36 -8.88
N VAL A 13 5.48 -1.39 -9.63
CA VAL A 13 4.21 -2.11 -9.45
C VAL A 13 4.49 -3.40 -8.67
N ALA A 14 3.69 -3.68 -7.64
CA ALA A 14 3.78 -4.92 -6.89
C ALA A 14 2.39 -5.54 -6.66
N LEU A 15 2.37 -6.86 -6.52
CA LEU A 15 1.25 -7.59 -5.95
C LEU A 15 1.47 -7.71 -4.45
N VAL A 16 0.53 -7.17 -3.66
CA VAL A 16 0.57 -7.21 -2.20
C VAL A 16 -0.47 -8.21 -1.71
N SER A 17 -0.02 -9.26 -1.05
CA SER A 17 -0.88 -10.17 -0.31
C SER A 17 -1.19 -9.60 1.08
N CYS A 18 -2.44 -9.70 1.52
CA CYS A 18 -2.84 -9.36 2.88
C CYS A 18 -3.91 -10.32 3.39
N VAL A 19 -4.06 -10.34 4.71
CA VAL A 19 -5.06 -11.15 5.40
C VAL A 19 -5.58 -10.36 6.59
N GLY A 20 -6.89 -10.38 6.80
CA GLY A 20 -7.53 -9.74 7.96
C GLY A 20 -7.58 -10.65 9.18
N ARG A 21 -8.52 -10.38 10.09
CA ARG A 21 -8.77 -11.25 11.26
C ARG A 21 -9.44 -12.57 10.88
N ASN A 22 -10.28 -12.57 9.85
CA ASN A 22 -11.02 -13.74 9.39
C ASN A 22 -10.18 -14.75 8.58
N GLU A 23 -8.86 -14.57 8.53
CA GLU A 23 -7.89 -15.44 7.85
C GLU A 23 -8.14 -15.69 6.35
N LYS A 24 -9.05 -14.94 5.73
CA LYS A 24 -9.31 -15.00 4.30
C LYS A 24 -8.21 -14.26 3.53
N PRO A 25 -7.43 -14.93 2.67
CA PRO A 25 -6.36 -14.29 1.92
C PRO A 25 -6.91 -13.37 0.83
N ASN A 26 -6.16 -12.31 0.55
CA ASN A 26 -6.47 -11.33 -0.49
C ASN A 26 -5.18 -10.83 -1.16
N ILE A 27 -5.27 -10.48 -2.44
CA ILE A 27 -4.13 -9.92 -3.20
C ILE A 27 -4.59 -8.65 -3.93
N ILE A 28 -3.75 -7.62 -3.96
CA ILE A 28 -4.03 -6.36 -4.65
C ILE A 28 -2.82 -5.90 -5.46
N THR A 29 -3.06 -5.46 -6.69
CA THR A 29 -2.05 -4.80 -7.52
C THR A 29 -1.95 -3.34 -7.13
N LEU A 30 -0.74 -2.89 -6.76
CA LEU A 30 -0.45 -1.50 -6.40
C LEU A 30 0.66 -0.96 -7.28
N TRP A 31 0.45 0.23 -7.83
CA TRP A 31 1.50 1.00 -8.52
C TRP A 31 2.22 1.99 -7.60
N ALA A 32 1.61 2.32 -6.45
CA ALA A 32 2.13 3.32 -5.52
C ALA A 32 3.02 2.65 -4.45
N VAL A 33 4.13 2.05 -4.89
CA VAL A 33 5.12 1.41 -4.01
C VAL A 33 6.39 2.26 -4.02
N THR A 34 6.98 2.49 -2.85
CA THR A 34 8.22 3.27 -2.73
C THR A 34 9.16 2.69 -1.68
N HIS A 35 10.46 2.86 -1.90
CA HIS A 35 11.48 2.54 -0.90
C HIS A 35 11.67 3.74 0.04
N ILE A 36 11.56 3.51 1.36
CA ILE A 36 11.68 4.57 2.38
C ILE A 36 13.07 4.57 3.02
N SER A 37 13.56 3.40 3.45
CA SER A 37 14.87 3.25 4.08
C SER A 37 15.47 1.90 3.74
N SER A 38 16.80 1.86 3.56
CA SER A 38 17.53 0.61 3.32
C SER A 38 17.98 -0.05 4.62
N ASN A 39 18.16 0.72 5.69
CA ASN A 39 18.55 0.21 7.01
C ASN A 39 17.88 1.03 8.13
N PRO A 40 16.88 0.48 8.85
CA PRO A 40 16.23 -0.80 8.58
C PRO A 40 15.49 -0.79 7.22
N PRO A 41 15.28 -1.95 6.57
CA PRO A 41 14.58 -2.03 5.30
C PRO A 41 13.08 -1.68 5.48
N ILE A 42 12.64 -0.56 4.91
CA ILE A 42 11.26 -0.07 5.00
C ILE A 42 10.73 0.27 3.60
N LEU A 43 9.54 -0.23 3.29
CA LEU A 43 8.77 0.11 2.09
C LEU A 43 7.50 0.86 2.46
N GLY A 44 7.13 1.85 1.65
CA GLY A 44 5.85 2.53 1.69
C GLY A 44 4.94 2.01 0.59
N ILE A 45 3.67 1.78 0.91
CA ILE A 45 2.63 1.44 -0.05
C ILE A 45 1.43 2.36 0.13
N GLY A 46 0.91 2.89 -0.98
CA GLY A 46 -0.31 3.70 -0.98
C GLY A 46 -1.55 2.85 -1.26
N ILE A 47 -2.50 2.83 -0.32
CA ILE A 47 -3.79 2.12 -0.47
C ILE A 47 -4.93 3.07 -0.10
N TYR A 48 -5.92 3.21 -0.97
CA TYR A 48 -7.10 4.01 -0.68
C TYR A 48 -7.95 3.38 0.44
N PRO A 49 -8.50 4.17 1.40
CA PRO A 49 -9.27 3.64 2.54
C PRO A 49 -10.52 2.81 2.18
N PHE A 50 -11.13 3.07 1.02
CA PHE A 50 -12.31 2.33 0.56
C PHE A 50 -11.97 0.94 -0.01
N ARG A 51 -10.68 0.64 -0.26
CA ARG A 51 -10.26 -0.67 -0.80
C ARG A 51 -10.41 -1.74 0.28
N HIS A 52 -10.90 -2.91 -0.11
CA HIS A 52 -11.02 -4.07 0.78
C HIS A 52 -9.70 -4.38 1.50
N SER A 53 -8.57 -4.35 0.77
CA SER A 53 -7.23 -4.59 1.31
C SER A 53 -6.83 -3.63 2.44
N TYR A 54 -7.26 -2.36 2.39
CA TYR A 54 -6.94 -1.38 3.44
C TYR A 54 -7.52 -1.81 4.77
N ARG A 55 -8.80 -2.22 4.77
CA ARG A 55 -9.48 -2.72 5.98
C ARG A 55 -8.80 -3.96 6.55
N LEU A 56 -8.43 -4.91 5.70
CA LEU A 56 -7.74 -6.14 6.13
C LEU A 56 -6.38 -5.84 6.80
N ILE A 57 -5.62 -4.89 6.24
CA ILE A 57 -4.32 -4.49 6.80
C ILE A 57 -4.51 -3.75 8.13
N GLU A 58 -5.48 -2.83 8.21
CA GLU A 58 -5.78 -2.09 9.44
C GLU A 58 -6.21 -3.02 10.58
N GLU A 59 -6.99 -4.06 10.28
CA GLU A 59 -7.41 -5.08 11.26
C GLU A 59 -6.25 -5.82 11.94
N ARG A 60 -5.12 -5.97 11.23
CA ARG A 60 -3.90 -6.67 11.66
C ARG A 60 -2.76 -5.73 12.04
N ARG A 61 -2.96 -4.41 11.99
CA ARG A 61 -1.94 -3.42 12.34
C ARG A 61 -1.47 -3.67 13.78
N ILE A 62 -0.20 -4.02 13.94
CA ILE A 62 0.44 -4.13 15.24
C ILE A 62 0.65 -2.70 15.73
N SER A 63 0.00 -2.29 16.83
CA SER A 63 0.39 -1.08 17.55
C SER A 63 1.73 -1.38 18.21
N LEU A 64 2.80 -0.83 17.63
CA LEU A 64 4.09 -0.69 18.29
C LEU A 64 4.03 0.45 19.31
#